data_AF-A0A059LHV6-F1
#
_entry.id   AF-A0A059LHV6-F1
#
_cell.length_a   1.000
_cell.length_b   1.000
_cell.length_c   1.000
_cell.angle_alpha   90.00
_cell.angle_beta   90.00
_cell.angle_gamma   90.00
#
_symmetry.space_group_name_H-M   'P 1'
#
loop_
_entity.id
_entity.type
_entity.pdbx_description
1 polymer ?
#
loop_
_entity_poly.entity_id
_entity_poly.type
_entity_poly.pdbx_seq_one_letter_code
_entity_poly.pdbx_strand_id
1 'polypeptide(L)'
;MSCNACMSLELFRKHRCVEQSLKTPCPVCSDQLFESAAPVRELPCGHFMHSHCFGAYRRYSYTCPLCFQSLGDMAVYWRMIDGLVAAEGPLPEPYAHATQEVLCNDCTARGTVPFHFVYHKCGGCGGYNTRVL
;
A
#
# COMPACT_ATOMS: atom_id res chain seq x y z
N MET A 1 -5.58 28.71 4.42
CA MET A 1 -5.16 27.30 4.30
C MET A 1 -4.89 26.76 5.70
N SER A 2 -5.51 25.63 6.05
CA SER A 2 -5.75 25.12 7.41
C SER A 2 -5.03 23.79 7.69
N CYS A 3 -4.07 23.40 6.83
CA CYS A 3 -3.29 22.16 6.91
C CYS A 3 -2.64 21.93 8.28
N ASN A 4 -2.21 23.03 8.95
CA ASN A 4 -1.52 22.99 10.25
C ASN A 4 -0.32 22.03 10.25
N ALA A 5 0.49 22.06 9.19
CA ALA A 5 1.70 21.25 9.04
C ALA A 5 2.88 22.10 8.56
N CYS A 6 4.07 21.84 9.09
CA CYS A 6 5.34 22.37 8.58
C CYS A 6 5.88 21.44 7.48
N MET A 7 6.15 21.98 6.29
CA MET A 7 6.66 21.21 5.15
C MET A 7 7.60 22.05 4.28
N SER A 8 8.38 21.40 3.42
CA SER A 8 9.23 22.11 2.46
C SER A 8 8.40 22.91 1.46
N LEU A 9 8.96 24.01 0.94
CA LEU A 9 8.28 24.85 -0.04
C LEU A 9 7.95 24.09 -1.34
N GLU A 10 8.74 23.09 -1.70
CA GLU A 10 8.45 22.24 -2.84
C GLU A 10 7.20 21.38 -2.60
N LEU A 11 7.10 20.78 -1.41
CA LEU A 11 5.94 19.97 -1.04
C LEU A 11 4.68 20.84 -0.93
N PHE A 12 4.81 22.03 -0.36
CA PHE A 12 3.71 22.98 -0.22
C PHE A 12 3.03 23.32 -1.55
N ARG A 13 3.78 23.36 -2.66
CA ARG A 13 3.23 23.66 -3.99
C ARG A 13 2.48 22.49 -4.63
N LYS A 14 2.76 21.24 -4.22
CA LYS A 14 2.23 20.01 -4.84
C LYS A 14 1.21 19.28 -3.96
N HIS A 15 1.19 19.56 -2.65
CA HIS A 15 0.33 18.84 -1.72
C HIS A 15 -1.15 19.17 -1.93
N ARG A 16 -2.00 18.19 -1.70
CA ARG A 16 -3.42 18.40 -1.47
C ARG A 16 -3.63 18.61 0.02
N CYS A 17 -3.99 19.82 0.43
CA CYS A 17 -4.27 20.12 1.83
C CYS A 17 -5.43 19.26 2.34
N VAL A 18 -5.14 18.39 3.30
CA VAL A 18 -6.14 17.69 4.12
C VAL A 18 -6.06 18.31 5.51
N GLU A 19 -7.17 18.85 6.01
CA GLU A 19 -7.18 19.43 7.35
C GLU A 19 -6.87 18.37 8.41
N GLN A 20 -6.07 18.74 9.40
CA GLN A 20 -5.78 17.91 10.59
C GLN A 20 -5.13 16.54 10.30
N SER A 21 -4.52 16.36 9.14
CA SER A 21 -3.89 15.09 8.74
C SER A 21 -2.75 14.64 9.67
N LEU A 22 -2.14 15.56 10.42
CA LEU A 22 -1.11 15.26 11.45
C LEU A 22 -1.66 15.08 12.87
N LYS A 23 -2.97 15.23 13.12
CA LYS A 23 -3.56 15.00 14.45
C LYS A 23 -3.76 13.51 14.79
N THR A 24 -3.10 12.63 14.04
CA THR A 24 -3.13 11.19 14.28
C THR A 24 -1.81 10.78 14.95
N PRO A 25 -1.83 9.78 15.84
CA PRO A 25 -0.60 9.21 16.37
C PRO A 25 0.13 8.42 15.28
N CYS A 26 1.45 8.31 15.40
CA CYS A 26 2.25 7.49 14.51
C CYS A 26 1.80 6.02 14.64
N PRO A 27 1.50 5.31 13.54
CA PRO A 27 1.03 3.92 13.60
C PRO A 27 2.09 2.91 14.04
N VAL A 28 3.33 3.35 14.28
CA VAL A 28 4.46 2.49 14.66
C VAL A 28 4.88 2.71 16.12
N CYS A 29 5.05 3.96 16.56
CA CYS A 29 5.47 4.28 17.94
C CYS A 29 4.35 4.85 18.82
N SER A 30 3.18 5.13 18.26
CA SER A 30 2.02 5.71 18.95
C SER A 30 2.18 7.14 19.47
N ASP A 31 3.33 7.79 19.28
CA ASP A 31 3.53 9.21 19.60
C ASP A 31 2.75 10.13 18.64
N GLN A 32 2.34 11.30 19.15
CA GLN A 32 1.62 12.31 18.38
C GLN A 32 2.49 12.89 17.25
N LEU A 33 2.02 12.80 16.01
CA LEU A 33 2.77 13.28 14.84
C LEU A 33 2.92 14.80 14.81
N PHE A 34 1.96 15.54 15.35
CA PHE A 34 1.99 17.01 15.37
C PHE A 34 2.82 17.59 16.52
N GLU A 35 2.83 16.93 17.69
CA GLU A 35 3.49 17.44 18.90
C GLU A 35 4.97 17.06 18.96
N SER A 36 5.35 15.99 18.26
CA SER A 36 6.74 15.53 18.18
C SER A 36 7.59 16.44 17.29
N ALA A 37 8.84 16.69 17.71
CA ALA A 37 9.85 17.34 16.86
C ALA A 37 10.42 16.40 15.79
N ALA A 38 10.07 15.10 15.83
CA ALA A 38 10.59 14.12 14.88
C ALA A 38 10.03 14.36 13.46
N PRO A 39 10.87 14.32 12.40
CA PRO A 39 10.42 14.53 11.03
C PRO A 39 9.35 13.52 10.62
N VAL A 40 8.23 14.01 10.07
CA VAL A 40 7.14 13.19 9.55
C VAL A 40 7.28 12.99 8.04
N ARG A 41 6.86 11.82 7.56
CA ARG A 41 6.80 11.45 6.15
C ARG A 41 5.37 11.13 5.75
N GLU A 42 4.93 11.70 4.63
CA GLU A 42 3.73 11.28 3.92
C GLU A 42 4.02 10.01 3.10
N LEU A 43 3.13 9.03 3.21
CA LEU A 43 3.16 7.78 2.46
C LEU A 43 2.45 7.93 1.10
N PRO A 44 2.69 7.04 0.12
CA PRO A 44 2.01 7.11 -1.19
C PRO A 44 0.46 7.11 -1.10
N CYS A 45 -0.09 6.48 -0.07
CA CYS A 45 -1.53 6.45 0.23
C CYS A 45 -2.07 7.73 0.89
N GLY A 46 -1.22 8.71 1.23
CA GLY A 46 -1.58 9.95 1.94
C GLY A 46 -1.58 9.86 3.47
N HIS A 47 -1.34 8.68 4.06
CA HIS A 47 -1.14 8.55 5.51
C HIS A 47 0.23 9.05 5.96
N PHE A 48 0.36 9.35 7.26
CA PHE A 48 1.59 9.91 7.84
C PHE A 48 2.21 8.97 8.88
N MET A 49 3.54 8.99 8.98
CA MET A 49 4.29 8.37 10.07
C MET A 49 5.65 9.07 10.22
N HIS A 50 6.32 8.92 11.37
CA HIS A 50 7.67 9.46 11.51
C HIS A 50 8.64 8.83 10.49
N SER A 51 9.60 9.61 10.00
CA SER A 51 10.57 9.18 9.00
C SER A 51 11.44 8.01 9.49
N HIS A 52 11.84 8.04 10.76
CA HIS A 52 12.58 6.94 11.38
C HIS A 52 11.72 5.68 11.54
N CYS A 53 10.46 5.82 11.96
CA CYS A 53 9.48 4.73 12.03
C CYS A 53 9.24 4.10 10.64
N PHE A 54 9.11 4.91 9.59
CA PHE A 54 9.03 4.43 8.21
C PHE A 54 10.26 3.60 7.83
N GLY A 55 11.46 4.10 8.14
CA GLY A 55 12.72 3.41 7.87
C GLY A 55 12.85 2.06 8.60
N ALA A 56 12.33 1.95 9.82
CA ALA A 56 12.30 0.72 10.60
C ALA A 56 11.22 -0.26 10.09
N TYR A 57 10.00 0.23 9.92
CA TYR A 57 8.83 -0.57 9.52
C TYR A 57 8.99 -1.19 8.13
N ARG A 58 9.51 -0.43 7.16
CA ARG A 58 9.65 -0.89 5.77
C ARG A 58 10.60 -2.08 5.59
N ARG A 59 11.39 -2.42 6.62
CA ARG A 59 12.28 -3.59 6.61
C ARG A 59 11.50 -4.90 6.73
N TYR A 60 10.28 -4.86 7.28
CA TYR A 60 9.46 -6.03 7.57
C TYR A 60 8.13 -6.04 6.82
N SER A 61 7.65 -4.88 6.37
CA SER A 61 6.41 -4.77 5.62
C SER A 61 6.55 -3.78 4.47
N TYR A 62 5.94 -4.11 3.33
CA TYR A 62 5.86 -3.21 2.17
C TYR A 62 4.52 -2.48 2.08
N THR A 63 3.59 -2.68 3.02
CA THR A 63 2.24 -2.11 3.00
C THR A 63 1.98 -1.14 4.15
N CYS A 64 1.16 -0.12 3.91
CA CYS A 64 0.75 0.82 4.94
C CYS A 64 0.02 0.08 6.07
N PRO A 65 0.38 0.31 7.35
CA PRO A 65 -0.30 -0.36 8.49
C PRO A 65 -1.75 0.12 8.69
N LEU A 66 -2.16 1.21 8.03
CA LEU A 66 -3.49 1.80 8.17
C LEU A 66 -4.46 1.38 7.06
N CYS A 67 -3.97 1.22 5.83
CA CYS A 67 -4.83 0.92 4.67
C CYS A 67 -4.33 -0.20 3.76
N PHE A 68 -3.18 -0.81 4.08
CA PHE A 68 -2.57 -1.92 3.33
C PHE A 68 -2.12 -1.60 1.90
N GLN A 69 -2.21 -0.34 1.44
CA GLN A 69 -1.63 0.08 0.15
C GLN A 69 -0.09 -0.02 0.18
N SER A 70 0.52 -0.37 -0.95
CA SER A 70 1.97 -0.49 -1.09
C SER A 70 2.70 0.83 -0.77
N LEU A 71 3.81 0.74 -0.05
CA LEU A 71 4.64 1.87 0.40
C LEU A 71 5.64 2.37 -0.65
N GLY A 72 5.74 1.70 -1.79
CA GLY A 72 6.65 2.02 -2.87
C GLY A 72 6.30 1.30 -4.17
N ASP A 73 7.18 1.42 -5.15
CA ASP A 73 7.05 0.71 -6.43
C ASP A 73 7.37 -0.78 -6.24
N MET A 74 6.35 -1.61 -6.40
CA MET A 74 6.44 -3.07 -6.26
C MET A 74 6.50 -3.78 -7.61
N ALA A 75 6.67 -3.08 -8.73
CA ALA A 75 6.64 -3.67 -10.08
C ALA A 75 7.67 -4.80 -10.28
N VAL A 76 8.86 -4.70 -9.68
CA VAL A 76 9.86 -5.77 -9.71
C VAL A 76 9.37 -7.01 -8.96
N TYR A 77 8.76 -6.82 -7.79
CA TYR A 77 8.23 -7.90 -6.97
C TYR A 77 7.04 -8.60 -7.64
N TRP A 78 6.13 -7.83 -8.27
CA TRP A 78 5.03 -8.38 -9.05
C TRP A 78 5.52 -9.23 -10.23
N ARG A 79 6.55 -8.78 -10.95
CA ARG A 79 7.17 -9.58 -12.02
C ARG A 79 7.80 -10.88 -11.52
N MET A 80 8.32 -10.89 -10.29
CA MET A 80 8.82 -12.12 -9.67
C MET A 80 7.67 -13.11 -9.43
N ILE A 81 6.54 -12.64 -8.88
CA ILE A 81 5.35 -13.47 -8.66
C ILE A 81 4.77 -13.97 -9.99
N ASP A 82 4.73 -13.13 -11.03
CA ASP A 82 4.35 -13.55 -12.38
C ASP A 82 5.18 -14.77 -12.85
N GLY A 83 6.50 -14.73 -12.64
CA GLY A 83 7.38 -15.84 -12.97
C GLY A 83 7.12 -17.10 -12.15
N LEU A 84 6.82 -16.96 -10.85
CA LEU A 84 6.47 -18.09 -9.98
C LEU A 84 5.16 -18.76 -10.43
N VAL A 85 4.10 -17.98 -10.61
CA VAL A 85 2.80 -18.47 -11.07
C VAL A 85 2.90 -19.13 -12.44
N ALA A 86 3.68 -18.55 -13.36
CA ALA A 86 3.90 -19.14 -14.68
C ALA A 86 4.67 -20.47 -14.61
N ALA A 87 5.63 -20.61 -13.69
CA ALA A 87 6.40 -21.84 -13.50
C ALA A 87 5.58 -22.97 -12.85
N GLU A 88 4.59 -22.64 -12.01
CA GLU A 88 3.65 -23.61 -11.44
C GLU A 88 2.73 -24.23 -12.51
N GLY A 89 2.44 -23.49 -13.59
CA GLY A 89 1.58 -23.94 -14.68
C GLY A 89 0.07 -23.80 -14.35
N PRO A 90 -0.81 -24.38 -15.19
CA PRO A 90 -2.24 -24.30 -14.95
C PRO A 90 -2.65 -25.07 -13.69
N LEU A 91 -3.63 -24.54 -12.95
CA LEU A 91 -4.17 -25.23 -11.79
C LEU A 91 -4.86 -26.54 -12.20
N PRO A 92 -4.80 -27.59 -11.35
CA PRO A 92 -5.51 -28.84 -11.61
C PRO A 92 -7.03 -28.64 -11.51
N GLU A 93 -7.78 -29.53 -12.15
CA GLU A 93 -9.23 -29.65 -11.92
C GLU A 93 -9.53 -29.93 -10.44
N PRO A 94 -10.60 -29.34 -9.85
CA PRO A 94 -11.64 -28.52 -10.48
C PRO A 94 -11.33 -27.01 -10.57
N TYR A 95 -10.10 -26.59 -10.25
CA TYR A 95 -9.76 -25.16 -10.08
C TYR A 95 -9.29 -24.46 -11.35
N ALA A 96 -9.07 -25.20 -12.45
CA ALA A 96 -8.54 -24.67 -13.70
C ALA A 96 -9.30 -23.46 -14.26
N HIS A 97 -10.62 -23.39 -13.99
CA HIS A 97 -11.50 -22.30 -14.42
C HIS A 97 -12.15 -21.56 -13.24
N ALA A 98 -11.70 -21.84 -12.01
CA ALA A 98 -12.21 -21.14 -10.85
C ALA A 98 -11.79 -19.67 -10.91
N THR A 99 -12.66 -18.81 -10.36
CA THR A 99 -12.41 -17.38 -10.26
C THR A 99 -12.62 -16.91 -8.83
N GLN A 100 -12.00 -15.79 -8.48
CA GLN A 100 -12.07 -15.20 -7.15
C GLN A 100 -12.40 -13.72 -7.26
N GLU A 101 -13.37 -13.25 -6.46
CA GLU A 101 -13.58 -11.82 -6.27
C GLU A 101 -12.48 -11.23 -5.38
N VAL A 102 -11.91 -10.11 -5.82
CA VAL A 102 -10.87 -9.40 -5.09
C VAL A 102 -11.08 -7.89 -5.09
N LEU A 103 -10.52 -7.23 -4.07
CA LEU A 103 -10.29 -5.78 -4.05
C LEU A 103 -8.78 -5.52 -4.02
N CYS A 104 -8.28 -4.67 -4.91
CA CYS A 104 -6.89 -4.26 -4.90
C CYS A 104 -6.64 -3.13 -3.90
N ASN A 105 -5.67 -3.30 -3.00
CA ASN A 105 -5.28 -2.26 -2.04
C ASN A 105 -4.49 -1.12 -2.70
N ASP A 106 -3.95 -1.32 -3.90
CA ASP A 106 -3.13 -0.32 -4.59
C ASP A 106 -3.94 0.59 -5.50
N CYS A 107 -4.86 0.04 -6.31
CA CYS A 107 -5.67 0.81 -7.25
C CYS A 107 -7.16 0.88 -6.91
N THR A 108 -7.57 0.31 -5.78
CA THR A 108 -8.97 0.23 -5.28
C THR A 108 -9.98 -0.42 -6.22
N ALA A 109 -9.52 -0.98 -7.35
CA ALA A 109 -10.37 -1.72 -8.27
C ALA A 109 -10.89 -3.00 -7.62
N ARG A 110 -12.20 -3.21 -7.71
CA ARG A 110 -12.86 -4.49 -7.45
C ARG A 110 -13.00 -5.24 -8.77
N GLY A 111 -12.77 -6.55 -8.74
CA GLY A 111 -12.98 -7.38 -9.93
C GLY A 111 -12.88 -8.86 -9.63
N THR A 112 -13.32 -9.65 -10.60
CA THR A 112 -13.19 -11.11 -10.61
C THR A 112 -11.93 -11.47 -11.37
N VAL A 113 -11.04 -12.25 -10.75
CA VAL A 113 -9.74 -12.66 -11.31
C VAL A 113 -9.63 -14.18 -11.33
N PRO A 114 -8.75 -14.77 -12.15
CA PRO A 114 -8.46 -16.20 -12.06
C PRO A 114 -8.05 -16.59 -10.64
N PHE A 115 -8.60 -17.69 -10.14
CA PHE A 115 -8.25 -18.20 -8.82
C PHE A 115 -6.80 -18.70 -8.78
N HIS A 116 -6.15 -18.53 -7.64
CA HIS A 116 -4.90 -19.19 -7.28
C HIS A 116 -4.91 -19.45 -5.79
N PHE A 117 -4.24 -20.50 -5.33
CA PHE A 117 -4.14 -20.79 -3.90
C PHE A 117 -3.44 -19.69 -3.07
N VAL A 118 -2.72 -18.77 -3.72
CA VAL A 118 -1.85 -17.78 -3.07
C VAL A 118 -1.95 -16.42 -3.75
N TYR A 119 -1.80 -16.37 -5.07
CA TYR A 119 -1.60 -15.12 -5.81
C TYR A 119 -2.78 -14.72 -6.69
N HIS A 120 -3.42 -13.60 -6.36
CA HIS A 120 -4.53 -13.07 -7.14
C HIS A 120 -4.10 -11.79 -7.87
N LYS A 121 -3.90 -11.87 -9.18
CA LYS A 121 -3.42 -10.73 -9.97
C LYS A 121 -4.54 -9.74 -10.24
N CYS A 122 -4.37 -8.48 -9.83
CA CYS A 122 -5.32 -7.42 -10.13
C CYS A 122 -5.34 -7.13 -11.64
N GLY A 123 -6.53 -7.18 -12.27
CA GLY A 123 -6.69 -6.83 -13.68
C GLY A 123 -6.51 -5.34 -14.00
N GLY A 124 -6.61 -4.45 -13.00
CA GLY A 124 -6.50 -3.00 -13.18
C GLY A 124 -5.06 -2.49 -13.21
N CYS A 125 -4.25 -2.83 -12.20
CA CYS A 125 -2.86 -2.37 -12.09
C CYS A 125 -1.81 -3.47 -12.34
N GLY A 126 -2.23 -4.73 -12.49
CA GLY A 126 -1.33 -5.87 -12.64
C GLY A 126 -0.58 -6.29 -11.37
N GLY A 127 -0.86 -5.65 -10.22
CA GLY A 127 -0.25 -5.98 -8.93
C GLY A 127 -0.93 -7.14 -8.21
N TYR A 128 -0.29 -7.63 -7.15
CA TYR A 128 -0.78 -8.74 -6.32
C TYR A 128 -1.17 -8.32 -4.90
N ASN A 129 -1.16 -7.02 -4.60
CA ASN A 129 -1.64 -6.49 -3.32
C ASN A 129 -3.18 -6.44 -3.31
N THR A 130 -3.80 -7.61 -3.29
CA THR A 130 -5.26 -7.79 -3.34
C THR A 130 -5.74 -8.53 -2.12
N ARG A 131 -6.93 -8.17 -1.63
CA ARG A 131 -7.67 -8.98 -0.65
C ARG A 131 -8.78 -9.76 -1.36
N VAL A 132 -8.93 -11.01 -0.96
CA VAL A 132 -10.08 -11.84 -1.32
C VAL A 132 -11.33 -11.29 -0.64
N LEU A 133 -12.45 -11.27 -1.36
CA LEU A 133 -13.77 -10.86 -0.87
C LEU A 133 -14.66 -12.08 -0.61
#